data_AF-E1YKQ7-F1
#
_entry.id   AF-E1YKQ7-F1
#
_cell.length_a   1.000
_cell.length_b   1.000
_cell.length_c   1.000
_cell.angle_alpha   90.00
_cell.angle_beta   90.00
_cell.angle_gamma   90.00
#
_symmetry.space_group_name_H-M   'P 1'
#
loop_
_entity.id
_entity.type
_entity.pdbx_description
1 polymer ?
#
loop_
_entity_poly.entity_id
_entity_poly.type
_entity_poly.pdbx_seq_one_letter_code
_entity_poly.pdbx_strand_id
1 'polypeptide(L)'
;MKNINNKPCYKVVMTPFQGEQRLYFFDKDTFLITKIVIPPPKLDPEIEKALIPLIKKQYGEVPLTQKDKLELYLSDYRKVCDIWIPHQIIEYSGGYEIFKIAIKNYKTNIDMPGNQFTLPESIKNKLMPYNPKGGQLI
;
A
#
# COMPACT_ATOMS: atom_id res chain seq x y z
N MET A 1 15.25 -16.00 13.36
CA MET A 1 14.13 -16.44 12.50
C MET A 1 12.88 -15.71 12.97
N LYS A 2 12.13 -15.00 12.10
CA LYS A 2 10.93 -14.27 12.54
C LYS A 2 9.70 -15.09 12.17
N ASN A 3 8.98 -15.58 13.19
CA ASN A 3 7.71 -16.25 13.00
C ASN A 3 6.63 -15.18 12.82
N ILE A 4 5.86 -15.27 11.74
CA ILE A 4 4.67 -14.44 11.53
C ILE A 4 3.48 -15.40 11.57
N ASN A 5 2.54 -15.18 12.48
CA ASN A 5 1.39 -16.08 12.71
C ASN A 5 1.81 -17.56 12.88
N ASN A 6 2.86 -17.80 13.67
CA ASN A 6 3.47 -19.12 13.90
C ASN A 6 4.05 -19.82 12.67
N LYS A 7 4.24 -19.11 11.55
CA LYS A 7 4.87 -19.66 10.36
C LYS A 7 6.30 -19.15 10.15
N PRO A 8 7.26 -20.02 9.85
CA PRO A 8 8.60 -19.57 9.49
C PRO A 8 8.53 -18.79 8.16
N CYS A 9 9.17 -17.62 8.12
CA CYS A 9 9.16 -16.76 6.94
C CYS A 9 10.57 -16.37 6.48
N TYR A 10 10.75 -16.18 5.17
CA TYR A 10 11.84 -15.40 4.61
C TYR A 10 11.52 -13.91 4.76
N LYS A 11 12.49 -13.12 5.24
CA LYS A 11 12.41 -11.65 5.24
C LYS A 11 13.23 -11.12 4.08
N VAL A 12 12.58 -10.40 3.18
CA VAL A 12 13.20 -9.79 2.00
C VAL A 12 13.12 -8.27 2.12
N VAL A 13 14.24 -7.59 1.92
CA VAL A 13 14.29 -6.13 1.81
C VAL A 13 14.09 -5.78 0.34
N MET A 14 12.98 -5.14 0.02
CA MET A 14 12.69 -4.66 -1.32
C MET A 14 13.07 -3.19 -1.43
N THR A 15 14.03 -2.89 -2.30
CA THR A 15 14.48 -1.52 -2.60
C THR A 15 13.86 -1.13 -3.95
N PRO A 16 12.84 -0.25 -3.98
CA PRO A 16 12.24 0.18 -5.23
C PRO A 16 13.20 1.08 -6.02
N PHE A 17 12.98 1.21 -7.33
CA PHE A 17 13.75 2.15 -8.17
C PHE A 17 13.58 3.61 -7.70
N GLN A 18 12.40 3.95 -7.16
CA GLN A 18 12.11 5.23 -6.51
C GLN A 18 11.35 4.99 -5.20
N GLY A 19 11.67 5.79 -4.17
CA GLY A 19 11.01 5.76 -2.87
C GLY A 19 11.74 4.93 -1.81
N GLU A 20 11.09 4.74 -0.67
CA GLU A 20 11.67 4.08 0.50
C GLU A 20 11.61 2.55 0.41
N GLN A 21 12.58 1.89 1.05
CA GLN A 21 12.64 0.43 1.15
C GLN A 21 11.43 -0.14 1.90
N ARG A 22 10.96 -1.30 1.46
CA ARG A 22 9.87 -2.06 2.09
C ARG A 22 10.36 -3.43 2.53
N LEU A 23 9.75 -3.99 3.57
CA LEU A 23 10.06 -5.36 4.00
C LEU A 23 8.92 -6.29 3.63
N TYR A 24 9.25 -7.38 2.95
CA TYR A 24 8.31 -8.42 2.58
C TYR A 24 8.65 -9.70 3.34
N PHE A 25 7.62 -10.34 3.88
CA PHE A 25 7.73 -11.61 4.58
C PHE A 25 7.01 -12.68 3.77
N PHE A 26 7.74 -13.69 3.33
CA PHE A 26 7.24 -14.81 2.53
C PHE A 26 7.21 -16.06 3.39
N ASP A 27 6.07 -16.74 3.44
CA ASP A 27 5.92 -18.08 4.01
C ASP A 27 6.91 -19.04 3.34
N LYS A 28 7.67 -19.83 4.13
CA LYS A 28 8.74 -20.67 3.58
C LYS A 28 8.25 -21.85 2.76
N ASP A 29 7.05 -22.33 3.03
CA ASP A 29 6.53 -23.57 2.44
C ASP A 29 5.79 -23.26 1.13
N THR A 30 5.08 -22.13 1.10
CA THR A 30 4.22 -21.73 -0.03
C THR A 30 4.81 -20.59 -0.87
N PHE A 31 5.84 -19.90 -0.35
CA PHE A 31 6.40 -18.68 -0.94
C PHE A 31 5.38 -17.54 -1.13
N LEU A 32 4.21 -17.62 -0.48
CA LEU A 32 3.20 -16.56 -0.50
C LEU A 32 3.54 -15.47 0.51
N ILE A 33 3.16 -14.23 0.21
CA ILE A 33 3.38 -13.09 1.10
C ILE A 33 2.46 -13.23 2.32
N THR A 34 3.02 -13.13 3.51
CA THR A 34 2.25 -13.16 4.77
C THR A 34 2.15 -11.77 5.40
N LYS A 35 3.20 -10.97 5.23
CA LYS A 35 3.29 -9.63 5.78
C LYS A 35 4.10 -8.70 4.90
N ILE A 36 3.67 -7.45 4.81
CA ILE A 36 4.43 -6.34 4.24
C ILE A 36 4.58 -5.28 5.32
N VAL A 37 5.79 -4.75 5.50
CA VAL A 37 6.03 -3.57 6.33
C VAL A 37 6.46 -2.43 5.42
N ILE A 38 5.63 -1.40 5.41
CA ILE A 38 5.84 -0.18 4.64
C ILE A 38 6.29 0.90 5.64
N PRO A 39 7.42 1.58 5.38
CA PRO A 39 7.83 2.68 6.23
C PRO A 39 6.79 3.81 6.17
N PRO A 40 6.71 4.67 7.20
CA PRO A 40 5.88 5.86 7.12
C PRO A 40 6.21 6.69 5.87
N PRO A 41 5.21 7.35 5.26
CA PRO A 41 5.48 8.29 4.19
C PRO A 41 6.32 9.45 4.72
N LYS A 42 7.37 9.83 3.99
CA LYS A 42 8.08 11.09 4.24
C LYS A 42 7.29 12.20 3.55
N LEU A 43 6.47 12.92 4.31
CA LEU A 43 5.84 14.14 3.81
C LEU A 43 6.76 15.34 4.01
N ASP A 44 6.68 16.29 3.09
CA ASP A 44 7.23 17.62 3.33
C ASP A 44 6.51 18.26 4.54
N PRO A 45 7.23 18.92 5.47
CA PRO A 45 6.63 19.49 6.68
C PRO A 45 5.47 20.47 6.42
N GLU A 46 5.49 21.22 5.31
CA GLU A 46 4.42 22.15 4.97
C GLU A 46 3.17 21.40 4.48
N ILE A 47 3.36 20.33 3.70
CA ILE A 47 2.29 19.42 3.27
C ILE A 47 1.70 18.71 4.49
N GLU A 48 2.53 18.25 5.42
CA GLU A 48 2.10 17.59 6.65
C GLU A 48 1.20 18.53 7.48
N LYS A 49 1.63 19.78 7.69
CA LYS A 49 0.86 20.80 8.42
C LYS A 49 -0.50 21.09 7.78
N ALA A 50 -0.58 21.06 6.45
CA ALA A 50 -1.83 21.30 5.71
C ALA A 50 -2.77 20.09 5.71
N LEU A 51 -2.25 18.87 5.59
CA LEU A 51 -3.06 17.66 5.45
C LEU A 51 -3.59 17.11 6.77
N ILE A 52 -2.82 17.21 7.87
CA ILE A 52 -3.21 16.65 9.17
C ILE A 52 -4.62 17.10 9.62
N PRO A 53 -4.97 18.40 9.58
CA PRO A 53 -6.31 18.84 9.98
C PRO A 53 -7.43 18.27 9.11
N LEU A 54 -7.20 18.13 7.80
CA LEU A 54 -8.18 17.60 6.85
C LEU A 54 -8.45 16.11 7.10
N ILE A 55 -7.38 15.34 7.31
CA ILE A 55 -7.48 13.91 7.64
C ILE A 55 -8.22 13.73 8.96
N LYS A 56 -7.88 14.52 9.99
CA LYS A 56 -8.57 14.49 11.30
C LYS A 56 -10.07 14.79 11.17
N LYS A 57 -10.42 15.80 10.37
CA LYS A 57 -11.83 16.17 10.12
C LYS A 57 -12.60 15.04 9.43
N GLN A 58 -11.99 14.36 8.47
CA GLN A 58 -12.67 13.35 7.66
C GLN A 58 -12.75 11.97 8.35
N TYR A 59 -11.72 11.60 9.12
CA TYR A 59 -11.55 10.24 9.64
C TYR A 59 -11.43 10.16 11.17
N GLY A 60 -11.51 11.28 11.89
CA GLY A 60 -11.33 11.35 13.35
C GLY A 60 -9.87 11.36 13.79
N GLU A 61 -9.59 11.08 15.07
CA GLU A 61 -8.22 10.84 15.54
C GLU A 61 -7.72 9.49 15.02
N VAL A 62 -7.36 9.44 13.75
CA VAL A 62 -6.73 8.24 13.20
C VAL A 62 -5.34 8.11 13.83
N PRO A 63 -4.97 6.96 14.41
CA PRO A 63 -3.60 6.69 14.87
C PRO A 63 -2.64 6.43 13.70
N LEU A 64 -2.92 7.02 12.53
CA LEU A 64 -1.95 7.20 11.45
C LEU A 64 -1.05 8.35 11.86
N THR A 65 -0.29 8.19 12.95
CA THR A 65 0.85 9.07 13.13
C THR A 65 1.79 8.72 11.98
N GLN A 66 2.18 9.70 11.16
CA GLN A 66 3.08 9.52 10.01
C GLN A 66 4.50 9.10 10.44
N LYS A 67 4.65 8.58 11.64
CA LYS A 67 5.87 8.03 12.24
C LYS A 67 5.79 6.52 12.34
N ASP A 68 4.58 5.97 12.39
CA ASP A 68 4.36 4.55 12.51
C ASP A 68 4.47 3.87 11.15
N LYS A 69 5.08 2.69 11.16
CA LYS A 69 5.13 1.84 9.97
C LYS A 69 3.76 1.25 9.75
N LEU A 70 3.40 1.11 8.48
CA LEU A 70 2.23 0.37 8.11
C LEU A 70 2.58 -1.11 8.01
N GLU A 71 1.79 -1.95 8.66
CA GLU A 71 1.91 -3.40 8.56
C GLU A 71 0.68 -3.98 7.88
N LEU A 72 0.88 -4.62 6.73
CA LEU A 72 -0.16 -5.34 6.02
C LEU A 72 0.00 -6.83 6.28
N TYR A 73 -1.05 -7.50 6.70
CA TYR A 73 -1.13 -8.95 6.85
C TYR A 73 -2.04 -9.52 5.78
N LEU A 74 -1.49 -10.37 4.92
CA LEU A 74 -2.18 -10.95 3.78
C LEU A 74 -2.53 -12.39 4.11
N SER A 75 -3.78 -12.77 3.88
CA SER A 75 -4.33 -14.05 4.31
C SER A 75 -5.52 -14.47 3.45
N ASP A 76 -6.08 -15.66 3.76
CA ASP A 76 -7.17 -16.26 2.98
C ASP A 76 -6.81 -16.34 1.50
N TYR A 77 -5.63 -16.90 1.21
CA TYR A 77 -5.17 -17.11 -0.15
C TYR A 77 -6.06 -18.18 -0.82
N ARG A 78 -6.62 -17.84 -1.97
CA ARG A 78 -7.43 -18.76 -2.77
C ARG A 78 -6.88 -18.79 -4.19
N LYS A 79 -7.03 -19.94 -4.84
CA LYS A 79 -6.64 -20.10 -6.23
C LYS A 79 -7.69 -19.41 -7.11
N VAL A 80 -7.26 -18.41 -7.88
CA VAL A 80 -8.07 -17.74 -8.90
C VAL A 80 -7.36 -17.96 -10.22
N CYS A 81 -8.00 -18.72 -11.12
CA CYS A 81 -7.33 -19.33 -12.27
C CYS A 81 -6.12 -20.16 -11.81
N ASP A 82 -4.91 -19.77 -12.17
CA ASP A 82 -3.67 -20.46 -11.80
C ASP A 82 -2.78 -19.69 -10.82
N ILE A 83 -3.30 -18.62 -10.22
CA ILE A 83 -2.55 -17.75 -9.31
C ILE A 83 -3.20 -17.79 -7.92
N TRP A 84 -2.37 -17.85 -6.87
CA TRP A 84 -2.82 -17.71 -5.49
C TRP A 84 -2.94 -16.23 -5.13
N ILE A 85 -4.16 -15.79 -4.79
CA ILE A 85 -4.47 -14.38 -4.53
C ILE A 85 -5.07 -14.23 -3.12
N PRO A 86 -4.62 -13.25 -2.31
CA PRO A 86 -5.17 -13.01 -0.99
C PRO A 86 -6.62 -12.51 -1.09
N HIS A 87 -7.51 -13.07 -0.26
CA HIS A 87 -8.90 -12.58 -0.11
C HIS A 87 -9.10 -11.77 1.16
N GLN A 88 -8.09 -11.71 2.04
CA GLN A 88 -8.13 -10.89 3.23
C GLN A 88 -6.82 -10.13 3.41
N ILE A 89 -6.93 -8.82 3.61
CA ILE A 89 -5.82 -7.95 3.98
C ILE A 89 -6.23 -7.22 5.26
N ILE A 90 -5.40 -7.32 6.29
CA ILE A 90 -5.56 -6.56 7.54
C ILE A 90 -4.40 -5.57 7.65
N GLU A 91 -4.71 -4.32 7.91
CA GLU A 91 -3.78 -3.22 7.99
C GLU A 91 -3.65 -2.73 9.43
N TYR A 92 -2.42 -2.66 9.92
CA TYR A 92 -2.09 -2.12 11.24
C TYR A 92 -1.19 -0.89 11.12
N SER A 93 -1.41 0.08 12.00
CA SER A 93 -0.53 1.24 12.23
C SER A 93 -0.38 1.46 13.72
N GLY A 94 0.85 1.63 14.20
CA GLY A 94 1.13 1.88 15.62
C GLY A 94 0.61 0.77 16.56
N GLY A 95 0.43 -0.46 16.04
CA GLY A 95 -0.16 -1.59 16.76
C GLY A 95 -1.69 -1.66 16.77
N TYR A 96 -2.37 -0.66 16.21
CA TYR A 96 -3.82 -0.66 16.06
C TYR A 96 -4.23 -1.22 14.70
N GLU A 97 -5.27 -2.05 14.66
CA GLU A 97 -5.92 -2.44 13.41
C GLU A 97 -6.68 -1.23 12.84
N ILE A 98 -6.32 -0.79 11.64
CA ILE A 98 -6.88 0.41 11.01
C ILE A 98 -7.94 0.02 9.98
N PHE A 99 -7.67 -1.02 9.19
CA PHE A 99 -8.59 -1.51 8.18
C PHE A 99 -8.53 -3.03 8.04
N LYS A 100 -9.69 -3.60 7.70
CA LYS A 100 -9.81 -4.98 7.27
C LYS A 100 -10.51 -5.02 5.91
N ILE A 101 -9.78 -5.44 4.89
CA ILE A 101 -10.26 -5.56 3.52
C ILE A 101 -10.58 -7.04 3.27
N ALA A 102 -11.86 -7.32 2.99
CA ALA A 102 -12.32 -8.62 2.54
C ALA A 102 -12.68 -8.56 1.05
N ILE A 103 -11.91 -9.27 0.23
CA ILE A 103 -12.08 -9.26 -1.23
C ILE A 103 -13.00 -10.42 -1.59
N LYS A 104 -14.17 -10.09 -2.11
CA LYS A 104 -15.24 -11.08 -2.36
C LYS A 104 -15.08 -11.84 -3.68
N ASN A 105 -14.55 -11.19 -4.71
CA ASN A 105 -14.44 -11.77 -6.04
C ASN A 105 -13.29 -11.14 -6.84
N TYR A 106 -12.70 -11.94 -7.71
CA TYR A 106 -11.73 -11.54 -8.71
C TYR A 106 -12.26 -11.93 -10.10
N LYS A 107 -12.15 -11.02 -11.06
CA LYS A 107 -12.36 -11.32 -12.48
C LYS A 107 -11.05 -11.09 -13.22
N THR A 108 -10.61 -12.07 -13.97
CA THR A 108 -9.37 -12.04 -14.75
C THR A 108 -9.71 -12.04 -16.24
N ASN A 109 -8.80 -11.50 -17.07
CA ASN A 109 -8.94 -11.47 -18.53
C ASN A 109 -10.27 -10.88 -19.01
N ILE A 110 -10.81 -9.92 -18.26
CA ILE A 110 -12.00 -9.18 -18.69
C ILE A 110 -11.59 -8.17 -19.77
N ASP A 111 -12.48 -7.94 -20.73
CA ASP A 111 -12.33 -6.85 -21.68
C ASP A 111 -12.44 -5.52 -20.95
N MET A 112 -11.29 -4.92 -20.61
CA MET A 112 -11.20 -3.58 -20.04
C MET A 112 -11.10 -2.54 -21.17
N PRO A 113 -12.01 -1.56 -21.24
CA PRO A 113 -11.92 -0.50 -22.24
C PRO A 113 -10.58 0.25 -22.13
N GLY A 114 -9.86 0.42 -23.24
CA GLY A 114 -8.56 1.11 -23.25
C GLY A 114 -8.62 2.58 -22.79
N ASN A 115 -9.82 3.17 -22.78
CA ASN A 115 -10.08 4.53 -22.31
C ASN A 115 -10.56 4.62 -20.85
N GLN A 116 -10.65 3.51 -20.11
CA GLN A 116 -11.15 3.48 -18.74
C GLN A 116 -10.34 4.39 -17.79
N PHE A 117 -9.05 4.57 -18.07
CA PHE A 117 -8.14 5.41 -17.30
C PHE A 117 -7.79 6.72 -18.02
N THR A 118 -8.47 7.06 -19.12
CA THR A 118 -8.28 8.33 -19.80
C THR A 118 -8.75 9.46 -18.89
N LEU A 119 -7.82 10.31 -18.48
CA LEU A 119 -8.15 11.49 -17.69
C LEU A 119 -9.10 12.41 -18.48
N PRO A 120 -10.16 12.92 -17.84
CA PRO A 120 -10.97 13.98 -18.43
C PRO A 120 -10.09 15.19 -18.78
N GLU A 121 -10.39 15.87 -19.88
CA GLU A 121 -9.61 17.02 -20.36
C GLU A 121 -9.52 18.14 -19.31
N SER A 122 -10.59 18.32 -18.53
CA SER A 122 -10.68 19.27 -17.42
C SER A 122 -9.69 18.99 -16.27
N ILE A 123 -9.18 17.76 -16.17
CA ILE A 123 -8.19 17.35 -15.16
C ILE A 123 -6.77 17.42 -15.73
N LYS A 124 -6.56 17.05 -17.00
CA LYS A 124 -5.23 17.12 -17.63
C LYS A 124 -4.62 18.51 -17.53
N ASN A 125 -5.42 19.55 -17.76
CA ASN A 125 -4.96 20.94 -17.70
C ASN A 125 -4.62 21.43 -16.27
N LYS A 126 -5.02 20.67 -15.24
CA LYS A 126 -4.75 21.00 -13.83
C LYS A 126 -3.60 20.19 -13.23
N LEU A 127 -3.12 19.16 -13.93
CA LEU A 127 -1.97 18.39 -13.49
C LEU A 127 -0.71 19.14 -13.88
N MET A 128 0.12 19.48 -12.88
CA MET A 128 1.45 19.97 -13.16
C MET A 128 2.28 18.82 -13.77
N PRO A 129 3.12 19.08 -14.80
CA PRO A 129 4.01 18.06 -15.33
C PRO A 129 4.96 17.59 -14.22
N TYR A 130 4.93 16.28 -13.93
CA TYR A 130 5.83 15.65 -12.96
C TYR A 130 7.27 15.74 -13.47
N ASN A 131 8.14 16.45 -12.74
CA ASN A 131 9.59 16.46 -12.99
C ASN A 131 10.27 15.36 -12.16
N PRO A 132 10.70 14.23 -12.76
CA PRO A 132 11.30 13.11 -12.02
C PRO A 132 12.70 13.42 -11.43
N LYS A 133 13.27 14.61 -11.65
CA LYS A 133 14.62 14.99 -11.20
C LYS A 133 14.68 16.06 -10.11
N GLY A 134 13.57 16.45 -9.49
CA GLY A 134 13.60 17.35 -8.31
C GLY A 134 14.18 18.74 -8.57
N GLY A 135 14.16 19.22 -9.82
CA GLY A 135 14.51 20.61 -10.15
C GLY A 135 13.25 21.45 -10.23
N GLN A 136 13.13 22.44 -9.35
CA GLN A 136 12.13 23.51 -9.39
C GLN A 136 12.05 24.10 -10.81
N LEU A 137 10.85 24.39 -11.30
CA LEU A 137 10.68 25.27 -12.46
C LEU A 137 9.88 26.50 -12.02
N ILE A 138 10.50 27.64 -12.35
CA ILE A 138 10.09 29.04 -12.26
C ILE A 138 8.59 29.26 -12.52
#